data_AF-A0A8C1N3Y3-F1
#
_entry.id   AF-A0A8C1N3Y3-F1
#
_cell.length_a   1.000
_cell.length_b   1.000
_cell.length_c   1.000
_cell.angle_alpha   90.00
_cell.angle_beta   90.00
_cell.angle_gamma   90.00
#
_symmetry.space_group_name_H-M   'P 1'
#
loop_
_entity.id
_entity.type
_entity.pdbx_description
1 polymer ?
#
loop_
_entity_poly.entity_id
_entity_poly.type
_entity_poly.pdbx_seq_one_letter_code
_entity_poly.pdbx_strand_id
1 'polypeptide(L)'
;MKAGEACEEAVLQLLLNISSQCGVAFPTSWPESTHEHSSSPNLSMPRDDLALEVQEAWDDVRFSLRSHLLGKLQMMTVPSQTEGELGVETRVPQKIFYLQQLLFLYPETKVFSWYQHIQVKAVLSVLQNCQSCIPGGEKGFERLTLGFQSALPTLSSMLREEIQVLNGVAEPHKILAFLNHVYMNTVAQELGVLMDKEIETALKDNTAHGMRGGKMSSKKSAVGLPSFTASDMRAMPF
;
A
#
# COMPACT_ATOMS: atom_id res chain seq x y z
N MET A 1 -18.01 -8.20 23.21
CA MET A 1 -18.15 -8.45 21.76
C MET A 1 -17.70 -9.87 21.47
N LYS A 2 -18.63 -10.83 21.33
CA LYS A 2 -18.36 -12.24 20.97
C LYS A 2 -19.56 -12.91 20.28
N ALA A 3 -20.77 -12.39 20.51
CA ALA A 3 -22.00 -12.94 19.92
C ALA A 3 -22.16 -12.68 18.41
N GLY A 4 -21.66 -11.54 17.91
CA GLY A 4 -21.69 -11.20 16.47
C GLY A 4 -20.84 -12.16 15.65
N GLU A 5 -19.55 -12.28 15.99
CA GLU A 5 -18.60 -13.13 15.25
C GLU A 5 -19.02 -14.60 15.14
N ALA A 6 -19.65 -15.14 16.19
CA ALA A 6 -20.17 -16.51 16.17
C ALA A 6 -21.39 -16.67 15.25
N CYS A 7 -22.11 -15.59 14.98
CA CYS A 7 -23.28 -15.58 14.10
C CYS A 7 -22.88 -15.59 12.63
N GLU A 8 -21.95 -14.73 12.20
CA GLU A 8 -21.55 -14.68 10.78
C GLU A 8 -20.90 -15.99 10.31
N GLU A 9 -20.08 -16.62 11.15
CA GLU A 9 -19.46 -17.92 10.84
C GLU A 9 -20.52 -19.04 10.74
N ALA A 10 -21.52 -19.04 11.64
CA ALA A 10 -22.61 -20.00 11.59
C ALA A 10 -23.48 -19.84 10.33
N VAL A 11 -23.72 -18.59 9.90
CA VAL A 11 -24.45 -18.29 8.66
C VAL A 11 -23.66 -18.77 7.45
N LEU A 12 -22.35 -18.49 7.36
CA LEU A 12 -21.49 -18.99 6.28
C LEU A 12 -21.54 -20.51 6.19
N GLN A 13 -21.37 -21.20 7.33
CA GLN A 13 -21.40 -22.66 7.36
C GLN A 13 -22.76 -23.22 6.92
N LEU A 14 -23.85 -22.56 7.32
CA LEU A 14 -25.19 -22.93 6.89
C LEU A 14 -25.35 -22.79 5.37
N LEU A 15 -24.91 -21.67 4.78
CA LEU A 15 -24.98 -21.43 3.33
C LEU A 15 -24.17 -22.47 2.54
N LEU A 16 -22.95 -22.78 2.97
CA LEU A 16 -22.12 -23.82 2.35
C LEU A 16 -22.76 -25.20 2.46
N ASN A 17 -23.34 -25.54 3.62
CA ASN A 17 -24.03 -26.81 3.83
C ASN A 17 -25.26 -26.91 2.91
N ILE A 18 -26.05 -25.85 2.79
CA ILE A 18 -27.21 -25.81 1.88
C ILE A 18 -26.75 -25.96 0.42
N SER A 19 -25.70 -25.23 0.01
CA SER A 19 -25.18 -25.34 -1.36
C SER A 19 -24.70 -26.76 -1.68
N SER A 20 -23.93 -27.37 -0.78
CA SER A 20 -23.36 -28.71 -0.98
C SER A 20 -24.38 -29.84 -0.88
N GLN A 21 -25.34 -29.76 0.05
CA GLN A 21 -26.33 -30.81 0.28
C GLN A 21 -27.54 -30.70 -0.66
N CYS A 22 -27.92 -29.48 -1.02
CA CYS A 22 -29.10 -29.24 -1.84
C CYS A 22 -28.76 -28.91 -3.31
N GLY A 23 -27.47 -28.72 -3.64
CA GLY A 23 -27.03 -28.39 -5.01
C GLY A 23 -27.48 -27.01 -5.48
N VAL A 24 -27.82 -26.10 -4.56
CA VAL A 24 -28.27 -24.75 -4.90
C VAL A 24 -27.07 -23.80 -5.02
N ALA A 25 -27.14 -22.93 -6.02
CA ALA A 25 -26.21 -21.83 -6.18
C ALA A 25 -26.83 -20.54 -5.64
N PHE A 26 -26.03 -19.74 -4.93
CA PHE A 26 -26.46 -18.44 -4.45
C PHE A 26 -26.12 -17.35 -5.48
N PRO A 27 -26.96 -16.30 -5.62
CA PRO A 27 -26.68 -15.19 -6.52
C PRO A 27 -25.38 -14.46 -6.14
N THR A 28 -24.37 -14.50 -7.00
CA THR A 28 -23.06 -13.85 -6.79
C THR A 28 -23.00 -12.44 -7.38
N SER A 29 -23.83 -12.15 -8.38
CA SER A 29 -23.92 -10.84 -9.02
C SER A 29 -25.38 -10.39 -9.10
N TRP A 30 -25.58 -9.08 -9.10
CA TRP A 30 -26.82 -8.52 -9.61
C TRP A 30 -26.94 -8.99 -11.06
N PRO A 31 -28.08 -9.51 -11.54
CA PRO A 31 -28.27 -9.61 -12.97
C PRO A 31 -28.20 -8.18 -13.51
N GLU A 32 -27.05 -7.80 -14.07
CA GLU A 32 -26.95 -6.58 -14.89
C GLU A 32 -28.19 -6.61 -15.76
N SER A 33 -29.05 -5.61 -15.56
CA SER A 33 -30.34 -5.54 -16.22
C SER A 33 -30.10 -5.92 -17.66
N THR A 34 -30.76 -6.97 -18.13
CA THR A 34 -30.71 -7.42 -19.52
C THR A 34 -31.43 -6.35 -20.34
N HIS A 35 -30.80 -5.20 -20.46
CA HIS A 35 -31.14 -4.07 -21.30
C HIS A 35 -30.00 -3.87 -22.30
N GLU A 36 -29.43 -4.98 -22.78
CA GLU A 36 -28.89 -4.99 -24.13
C GLU A 36 -30.08 -5.01 -25.10
N HIS A 37 -30.53 -3.80 -25.43
CA HIS A 37 -31.28 -3.40 -26.62
C HIS A 37 -31.75 -4.53 -27.56
N SER A 38 -32.81 -5.26 -27.19
CA SER A 38 -33.71 -5.86 -28.17
C SER A 38 -34.95 -4.98 -28.28
N SER A 39 -35.13 -4.41 -29.46
CA SER A 39 -36.31 -3.61 -29.80
C SER A 39 -37.49 -4.55 -30.00
N SER A 40 -38.09 -5.01 -28.91
CA SER A 40 -39.36 -5.75 -28.90
C SER A 40 -40.33 -5.11 -27.90
N PRO A 41 -41.63 -5.02 -28.21
CA PRO A 41 -42.57 -4.27 -27.41
C PRO A 41 -42.74 -4.95 -26.05
N ASN A 42 -42.41 -4.19 -25.00
CA ASN A 42 -42.50 -4.58 -23.60
C ASN A 42 -43.94 -4.99 -23.23
N LEU A 43 -44.17 -6.29 -23.05
CA LEU A 43 -45.19 -6.75 -22.12
C LEU A 43 -44.61 -6.54 -20.73
N SER A 44 -45.09 -5.51 -20.02
CA SER A 44 -44.72 -5.26 -18.63
C SER A 44 -45.14 -6.45 -17.78
N MET A 45 -44.20 -7.35 -17.48
CA MET A 45 -44.41 -8.38 -16.47
C MET A 45 -44.64 -7.70 -15.12
N PRO A 46 -45.59 -8.17 -14.30
CA PRO A 46 -45.78 -7.67 -12.95
C PRO A 46 -44.47 -7.75 -12.16
N ARG A 47 -44.11 -6.65 -11.49
CA ARG A 47 -42.98 -6.62 -10.56
C ARG A 47 -43.30 -7.59 -9.42
N ASP A 48 -42.47 -8.61 -9.25
CA ASP A 48 -42.60 -9.56 -8.14
C ASP A 48 -41.97 -8.95 -6.88
N ASP A 49 -42.80 -8.33 -6.05
CA ASP A 49 -42.36 -7.66 -4.83
C ASP A 49 -41.72 -8.64 -3.83
N LEU A 50 -42.11 -9.93 -3.84
CA LEU A 50 -41.50 -10.95 -2.99
C LEU A 50 -40.07 -11.28 -3.44
N ALA A 51 -39.85 -11.40 -4.75
CA ALA A 51 -38.51 -11.62 -5.29
C ALA A 51 -37.55 -10.47 -4.95
N LEU A 52 -38.08 -9.24 -4.90
CA LEU A 52 -37.31 -8.07 -4.50
C LEU A 52 -36.96 -8.09 -3.01
N GLU A 53 -37.92 -8.41 -2.14
CA GLU A 53 -37.67 -8.53 -0.69
C GLU A 53 -36.63 -9.62 -0.38
N VAL A 54 -36.72 -10.78 -1.04
CA VAL A 54 -35.73 -11.86 -0.90
C VAL A 54 -34.34 -11.42 -1.39
N GLN A 55 -34.28 -10.64 -2.47
CA GLN A 55 -33.02 -10.12 -3.00
C GLN A 55 -32.39 -9.10 -2.05
N GLU A 56 -33.17 -8.16 -1.49
CA GLU A 56 -32.69 -7.19 -0.51
C GLU A 56 -32.17 -7.89 0.76
N ALA A 57 -32.91 -8.87 1.27
CA ALA A 57 -32.48 -9.67 2.41
C ALA A 57 -31.18 -10.45 2.11
N TRP A 58 -31.04 -10.99 0.91
CA TRP A 58 -29.80 -11.65 0.48
C TRP A 58 -28.62 -10.67 0.41
N ASP A 59 -28.85 -9.46 -0.09
CA ASP A 59 -27.81 -8.43 -0.18
C ASP A 59 -27.31 -7.99 1.21
N ASP A 60 -28.21 -7.87 2.18
CA ASP A 60 -27.86 -7.58 3.57
C ASP A 60 -27.00 -8.69 4.20
N VAL A 61 -27.39 -9.96 3.99
CA VAL A 61 -26.60 -11.12 4.44
C VAL A 61 -25.21 -11.09 3.81
N ARG A 62 -25.13 -10.94 2.47
CA ARG A 62 -23.84 -10.87 1.76
C ARG A 62 -22.98 -9.71 2.23
N PHE A 63 -23.58 -8.56 2.51
CA PHE A 63 -22.86 -7.39 2.99
C PHE A 63 -22.25 -7.64 4.37
N SER A 64 -23.03 -8.21 5.29
CA SER A 64 -22.59 -8.55 6.64
C SER A 64 -21.41 -9.53 6.60
N LEU A 65 -21.58 -10.65 5.88
CA LEU A 65 -20.55 -11.68 5.75
C LEU A 65 -19.27 -11.14 5.10
N ARG A 66 -19.40 -10.33 4.03
CA ARG A 66 -18.26 -9.67 3.40
C ARG A 66 -17.49 -8.81 4.41
N SER A 67 -18.20 -7.98 5.16
CA SER A 67 -17.58 -7.05 6.10
C SER A 67 -16.84 -7.81 7.21
N HIS A 68 -17.43 -8.90 7.69
CA HIS A 68 -16.79 -9.82 8.64
C HIS A 68 -15.49 -10.41 8.05
N LEU A 69 -15.57 -11.03 6.87
CA LEU A 69 -14.43 -11.70 6.22
C LEU A 69 -13.29 -10.74 5.88
N LEU A 70 -13.61 -9.56 5.33
CA LEU A 70 -12.61 -8.52 5.06
C LEU A 70 -11.98 -7.99 6.34
N GLY A 71 -12.76 -7.87 7.43
CA GLY A 71 -12.25 -7.52 8.75
C GLY A 71 -11.23 -8.54 9.27
N LYS A 72 -11.54 -9.84 9.17
CA LYS A 72 -10.60 -10.91 9.56
C LYS A 72 -9.31 -10.87 8.72
N LEU A 73 -9.42 -10.72 7.39
CA LEU A 73 -8.26 -10.58 6.51
C LEU A 73 -7.40 -9.37 6.88
N GLN A 74 -8.02 -8.22 7.16
CA GLN A 74 -7.29 -7.00 7.54
C GLN A 74 -6.51 -7.19 8.85
N MET A 75 -7.11 -7.82 9.87
CA MET A 75 -6.44 -8.08 11.15
C MET A 75 -5.22 -9.00 10.98
N MET A 76 -5.29 -9.96 10.08
CA MET A 76 -4.17 -10.88 9.78
C MET A 76 -3.03 -10.24 8.98
N THR A 77 -3.27 -9.08 8.37
CA THR A 77 -2.29 -8.40 7.51
C THR A 77 -1.42 -7.41 8.31
N VAL A 78 -1.81 -7.03 9.53
CA VAL A 78 -1.00 -6.15 10.38
C VAL A 78 0.20 -6.94 10.92
N PRO A 79 1.45 -6.47 10.69
CA PRO A 79 2.62 -7.07 11.34
C PRO A 79 2.55 -6.78 12.83
N SER A 80 2.18 -7.77 13.66
CA SER A 80 2.27 -7.66 15.11
C SER A 80 3.73 -7.56 15.52
N GLN A 81 4.08 -6.51 16.27
CA GLN A 81 5.42 -6.32 16.87
C GLN A 81 5.63 -7.22 18.11
N THR A 82 4.62 -8.00 18.48
CA THR A 82 4.65 -8.87 19.64
C THR A 82 4.66 -10.31 19.15
N GLU A 83 5.76 -11.01 19.44
CA GLU A 83 5.91 -12.45 19.24
C GLU A 83 4.87 -13.19 20.09
N GLY A 84 3.71 -13.42 19.50
CA GLY A 84 2.61 -14.14 20.10
C GLY A 84 1.40 -14.03 19.17
N GLU A 85 0.73 -15.16 18.95
CA GLU A 85 -0.55 -15.27 18.24
C GLU A 85 -0.45 -15.45 16.71
N LEU A 86 -0.33 -16.73 16.34
CA LEU A 86 -0.34 -17.37 15.02
C LEU A 86 0.94 -17.26 14.14
N GLY A 87 1.64 -18.38 14.05
CA GLY A 87 2.70 -18.59 13.06
C GLY A 87 2.16 -18.55 11.62
N VAL A 88 3.06 -18.34 10.66
CA VAL A 88 2.76 -18.35 9.21
C VAL A 88 1.98 -19.61 8.81
N GLU A 89 2.29 -20.75 9.45
CA GLU A 89 1.63 -22.05 9.24
C GLU A 89 0.12 -22.03 9.50
N THR A 90 -0.37 -21.13 10.36
CA THR A 90 -1.80 -20.98 10.65
C THR A 90 -2.44 -19.86 9.83
N ARG A 91 -1.69 -18.80 9.51
CA ARG A 91 -2.20 -17.64 8.76
C ARG A 91 -2.53 -17.97 7.30
N VAL A 92 -1.67 -18.72 6.61
CA VAL A 92 -1.87 -19.02 5.19
C VAL A 92 -3.18 -19.80 4.95
N PRO A 93 -3.46 -20.92 5.64
CA PRO A 93 -4.72 -21.64 5.47
C PRO A 93 -5.96 -20.80 5.80
N GLN A 94 -5.87 -19.92 6.82
CA GLN A 94 -6.97 -19.05 7.19
C GLN A 94 -7.27 -17.97 6.14
N LYS A 95 -6.23 -17.32 5.61
CA LYS A 95 -6.39 -16.37 4.50
C LYS A 95 -7.01 -17.03 3.27
N ILE A 96 -6.52 -18.22 2.91
CA ILE A 96 -7.10 -19.03 1.82
C ILE A 96 -8.57 -19.30 2.09
N PHE A 97 -8.93 -19.76 3.29
CA PHE A 97 -10.30 -20.03 3.68
C PHE A 97 -11.19 -18.78 3.51
N TYR A 98 -10.82 -17.64 4.07
CA TYR A 98 -11.62 -16.42 3.95
C TYR A 98 -11.76 -15.92 2.52
N LEU A 99 -10.71 -16.04 1.70
CA LEU A 99 -10.78 -15.70 0.29
C LEU A 99 -11.72 -16.65 -0.46
N GLN A 100 -11.69 -17.94 -0.19
CA GLN A 100 -12.64 -18.91 -0.75
C GLN A 100 -14.09 -18.58 -0.34
N GLN A 101 -14.33 -18.18 0.91
CA GLN A 101 -15.66 -17.73 1.35
C GLN A 101 -16.11 -16.46 0.61
N LEU A 102 -15.21 -15.51 0.39
CA LEU A 102 -15.52 -14.32 -0.41
C LEU A 102 -15.82 -14.67 -1.88
N LEU A 103 -15.08 -15.62 -2.46
CA LEU A 103 -15.29 -16.11 -3.83
C LEU A 103 -16.61 -16.89 -3.97
N PHE A 104 -17.10 -17.50 -2.90
CA PHE A 104 -18.43 -18.08 -2.86
C PHE A 104 -19.53 -17.00 -2.92
N LEU A 105 -19.31 -15.84 -2.29
CA LEU A 105 -20.31 -14.77 -2.18
C LEU A 105 -20.28 -13.74 -3.34
N TYR A 106 -19.12 -13.55 -3.98
CA TYR A 106 -18.88 -12.47 -4.93
C TYR A 106 -18.02 -12.91 -6.13
N PRO A 107 -18.11 -12.19 -7.26
CA PRO A 107 -17.25 -12.44 -8.41
C PRO A 107 -15.79 -12.22 -8.06
N GLU A 108 -14.95 -13.05 -8.66
CA GLU A 108 -13.50 -13.09 -8.44
C GLU A 108 -12.83 -11.71 -8.57
N THR A 109 -13.23 -10.92 -9.56
CA THR A 109 -12.69 -9.57 -9.81
C THR A 109 -12.88 -8.62 -8.64
N LYS A 110 -14.04 -8.67 -7.96
CA LYS A 110 -14.31 -7.85 -6.77
C LYS A 110 -13.50 -8.32 -5.57
N VAL A 111 -13.44 -9.64 -5.37
CA VAL A 111 -12.71 -10.24 -4.24
C VAL A 111 -11.23 -9.88 -4.31
N PHE A 112 -10.60 -10.06 -5.47
CA PHE A 112 -9.19 -9.67 -5.63
C PHE A 112 -8.98 -8.17 -5.52
N SER A 113 -9.87 -7.34 -6.04
CA SER A 113 -9.75 -5.88 -5.87
C SER A 113 -9.77 -5.46 -4.39
N TRP A 114 -10.66 -6.03 -3.57
CA TRP A 114 -10.67 -5.75 -2.13
C TRP A 114 -9.42 -6.28 -1.43
N TYR A 115 -8.99 -7.48 -1.78
CA TYR A 115 -7.80 -8.06 -1.18
C TYR A 115 -6.52 -7.29 -1.53
N GLN A 116 -6.38 -6.86 -2.79
CA GLN A 116 -5.32 -5.96 -3.23
C GLN A 116 -5.29 -4.69 -2.40
N HIS A 117 -6.45 -4.06 -2.16
CA HIS A 117 -6.54 -2.84 -1.36
C HIS A 117 -6.06 -3.03 0.09
N ILE A 118 -6.41 -4.15 0.71
CA ILE A 118 -5.91 -4.50 2.06
C ILE A 118 -4.40 -4.63 2.06
N GLN A 119 -3.84 -5.35 1.07
CA GLN A 119 -2.41 -5.61 1.00
C GLN A 119 -1.58 -4.38 0.63
N VAL A 120 -2.06 -3.54 -0.30
CA VAL A 120 -1.43 -2.25 -0.64
C VAL A 120 -1.27 -1.39 0.61
N LYS A 121 -2.32 -1.29 1.43
CA LYS A 121 -2.25 -0.54 2.70
C LYS A 121 -1.22 -1.11 3.66
N ALA A 122 -1.10 -2.43 3.75
CA ALA A 122 -0.11 -3.07 4.61
C ALA A 122 1.32 -2.82 4.12
N VAL A 123 1.56 -2.94 2.81
CA VAL A 123 2.86 -2.63 2.18
C VAL A 123 3.25 -1.18 2.44
N LEU A 124 2.33 -0.24 2.22
CA LEU A 124 2.56 1.18 2.50
C LEU A 124 2.85 1.43 3.99
N SER A 125 2.14 0.76 4.90
CA SER A 125 2.39 0.89 6.33
C SER A 125 3.80 0.44 6.71
N VAL A 126 4.29 -0.67 6.14
CA VAL A 126 5.67 -1.13 6.38
C VAL A 126 6.68 -0.10 5.88
N LEU A 127 6.50 0.38 4.64
CA LEU A 127 7.39 1.37 4.04
C LEU A 127 7.44 2.66 4.90
N GLN A 128 6.29 3.17 5.31
CA GLN A 128 6.18 4.42 6.07
C GLN A 128 6.72 4.27 7.50
N ASN A 129 6.44 3.16 8.19
CA ASN A 129 6.93 2.92 9.55
C ASN A 129 8.46 2.83 9.59
N CYS A 130 9.06 2.14 8.61
CA CYS A 130 10.52 2.02 8.51
C CYS A 130 11.22 3.36 8.26
N GLN A 131 10.56 4.33 7.61
CA GLN A 131 11.10 5.68 7.47
C GLN A 131 11.03 6.49 8.78
N SER A 132 10.07 6.17 9.66
CA SER A 132 9.83 6.91 10.90
C SER A 132 10.69 6.45 12.10
N CYS A 133 11.15 5.20 12.09
CA CYS A 133 11.85 4.57 13.21
C CYS A 133 13.38 4.75 13.23
N ILE A 134 13.95 5.49 12.27
CA ILE A 134 15.42 5.62 12.13
C ILE A 134 15.94 6.65 13.15
N PRO A 135 16.69 6.24 14.19
CA PRO A 135 17.14 7.15 15.23
C PRO A 135 18.44 7.88 14.82
N GLY A 136 18.34 9.19 14.61
CA GLY A 136 19.48 10.11 14.66
C GLY A 136 20.22 10.38 13.35
N GLY A 137 20.80 11.59 13.25
CA GLY A 137 21.93 11.99 12.38
C GLY A 137 21.74 11.99 10.85
N GLU A 138 21.22 10.91 10.30
CA GLU A 138 21.11 10.64 8.87
C GLU A 138 20.03 11.53 8.24
N LYS A 139 20.42 12.20 7.16
CA LYS A 139 19.57 13.11 6.40
C LYS A 139 19.61 12.72 4.94
N GLY A 140 18.69 13.24 4.14
CA GLY A 140 18.80 13.01 2.71
C GLY A 140 18.46 11.58 2.30
N PHE A 141 19.05 11.19 1.19
CA PHE A 141 18.91 9.88 0.56
C PHE A 141 19.49 8.72 1.39
N GLU A 142 20.41 8.99 2.33
CA GLU A 142 20.97 7.95 3.22
C GLU A 142 19.88 7.39 4.14
N ARG A 143 19.05 8.28 4.73
CA ARG A 143 17.89 7.89 5.54
C ARG A 143 16.90 7.04 4.72
N LEU A 144 16.62 7.43 3.47
CA LEU A 144 15.75 6.65 2.60
C LEU A 144 16.30 5.24 2.39
N THR A 145 17.59 5.13 2.11
CA THR A 145 18.28 3.84 1.90
C THR A 145 18.15 2.93 3.12
N LEU A 146 18.42 3.46 4.32
CA LEU A 146 18.28 2.71 5.58
C LEU A 146 16.82 2.31 5.85
N GLY A 147 15.86 3.19 5.54
CA GLY A 147 14.43 2.90 5.65
C GLY A 147 14.00 1.73 4.77
N PHE A 148 14.43 1.70 3.51
CA PHE A 148 14.14 0.57 2.62
C PHE A 148 14.88 -0.71 3.04
N GLN A 149 16.13 -0.59 3.49
CA GLN A 149 16.90 -1.74 3.97
C GLN A 149 16.24 -2.39 5.20
N SER A 150 15.66 -1.59 6.10
CA SER A 150 14.93 -2.09 7.27
C SER A 150 13.55 -2.66 6.92
N ALA A 151 12.89 -2.14 5.89
CA ALA A 151 11.60 -2.66 5.40
C ALA A 151 11.72 -3.99 4.64
N LEU A 152 12.84 -4.21 3.96
CA LEU A 152 13.03 -5.31 3.01
C LEU A 152 12.76 -6.71 3.59
N PRO A 153 13.22 -7.08 4.81
CA PRO A 153 12.92 -8.39 5.38
C PRO A 153 11.42 -8.62 5.58
N THR A 154 10.71 -7.62 6.11
CA THR A 154 9.26 -7.67 6.34
C THR A 154 8.50 -7.78 5.02
N LEU A 155 8.86 -6.97 4.02
CA LEU A 155 8.24 -7.02 2.69
C LEU A 155 8.49 -8.38 2.01
N SER A 156 9.69 -8.94 2.15
CA SER A 156 10.04 -10.25 1.59
C SER A 156 9.26 -11.38 2.24
N SER A 157 9.02 -11.28 3.56
CA SER A 157 8.19 -12.24 4.30
C SER A 157 6.72 -12.14 3.85
N MET A 158 6.17 -10.93 3.79
CA MET A 158 4.81 -10.69 3.30
C MET A 158 4.63 -11.23 1.87
N LEU A 159 5.57 -10.93 0.97
CA LEU A 159 5.52 -11.41 -0.41
C LEU A 159 5.50 -12.94 -0.49
N ARG A 160 6.33 -13.61 0.32
CA ARG A 160 6.37 -15.07 0.38
C ARG A 160 5.06 -15.67 0.88
N GLU A 161 4.50 -15.11 1.93
CA GLU A 161 3.19 -15.53 2.46
C GLU A 161 2.10 -15.35 1.41
N GLU A 162 2.06 -14.21 0.73
CA GLU A 162 1.03 -13.94 -0.28
C GLU A 162 1.14 -14.86 -1.51
N ILE A 163 2.35 -15.25 -1.92
CA ILE A 163 2.50 -16.26 -2.97
C ILE A 163 1.83 -17.58 -2.53
N GLN A 164 2.00 -18.00 -1.27
CA GLN A 164 1.39 -19.23 -0.78
C GLN A 164 -0.14 -19.12 -0.69
N VAL A 165 -0.66 -17.99 -0.22
CA VAL A 165 -2.11 -17.73 -0.15
C VAL A 165 -2.72 -17.73 -1.55
N LEU A 166 -2.14 -16.99 -2.49
CA LEU A 166 -2.69 -16.84 -3.83
C LEU A 166 -2.64 -18.14 -4.64
N ASN A 167 -1.62 -18.99 -4.43
CA ASN A 167 -1.59 -20.34 -5.00
C ASN A 167 -2.79 -21.22 -4.59
N GLY A 168 -3.43 -20.93 -3.45
CA GLY A 168 -4.62 -21.63 -2.98
C GLY A 168 -5.94 -21.14 -3.61
N VAL A 169 -5.94 -20.00 -4.31
CA VAL A 169 -7.20 -19.33 -4.74
C VAL A 169 -7.17 -18.72 -6.14
N ALA A 170 -6.01 -18.65 -6.81
CA ALA A 170 -5.86 -17.93 -8.07
C ALA A 170 -5.04 -18.72 -9.11
N GLU A 171 -5.31 -18.45 -10.39
CA GLU A 171 -4.50 -18.96 -11.49
C GLU A 171 -3.16 -18.22 -11.62
N PRO A 172 -2.08 -18.87 -12.10
CA PRO A 172 -0.73 -18.29 -12.12
C PRO A 172 -0.61 -16.90 -12.74
N HIS A 173 -1.31 -16.62 -13.84
CA HIS A 173 -1.25 -15.32 -14.50
C HIS A 173 -1.89 -14.19 -13.66
N LYS A 174 -2.93 -14.51 -12.89
CA LYS A 174 -3.59 -13.57 -11.97
C LYS A 174 -2.74 -13.32 -10.74
N ILE A 175 -2.03 -14.35 -10.26
CA ILE A 175 -1.04 -14.22 -9.19
C ILE A 175 0.02 -13.18 -9.60
N LEU A 176 0.61 -13.31 -10.79
CA LEU A 176 1.59 -12.36 -11.28
C LEU A 176 1.04 -10.93 -11.38
N ALA A 177 -0.17 -10.77 -11.91
CA ALA A 177 -0.83 -9.46 -11.99
C ALA A 177 -1.05 -8.85 -10.59
N PHE A 178 -1.49 -9.67 -9.63
CA PHE A 178 -1.67 -9.27 -8.24
C PHE A 178 -0.35 -8.81 -7.61
N LEU A 179 0.70 -9.63 -7.68
CA LEU A 179 2.00 -9.32 -7.06
C LEU A 179 2.62 -8.06 -7.66
N ASN A 180 2.50 -7.88 -8.98
CA ASN A 180 2.98 -6.69 -9.65
C ASN A 180 2.23 -5.43 -9.17
N HIS A 181 0.90 -5.50 -9.08
CA HIS A 181 0.08 -4.38 -8.62
C HIS A 181 0.34 -4.05 -7.14
N VAL A 182 0.33 -5.04 -6.26
CA VAL A 182 0.35 -4.85 -4.81
C VAL A 182 1.74 -4.55 -4.28
N TYR A 183 2.78 -5.24 -4.78
CA TYR A 183 4.13 -5.10 -4.24
C TYR A 183 4.98 -4.21 -5.11
N MET A 184 5.20 -4.58 -6.38
CA MET A 184 6.18 -3.89 -7.23
C MET A 184 5.76 -2.46 -7.53
N ASN A 185 4.53 -2.24 -7.98
CA ASN A 185 4.01 -0.91 -8.28
C ASN A 185 3.90 -0.05 -7.02
N THR A 186 3.38 -0.59 -5.92
CA THR A 186 3.26 0.15 -4.65
C THR A 186 4.62 0.61 -4.13
N VAL A 187 5.62 -0.28 -4.11
CA VAL A 187 6.99 0.05 -3.68
C VAL A 187 7.60 1.11 -4.61
N ALA A 188 7.46 0.95 -5.93
CA ALA A 188 7.98 1.91 -6.90
C ALA A 188 7.34 3.30 -6.77
N GLN A 189 6.01 3.35 -6.59
CA GLN A 189 5.27 4.59 -6.40
C GLN A 189 5.68 5.29 -5.11
N GLU A 190 5.73 4.58 -3.99
CA GLU A 190 6.11 5.16 -2.70
C GLU A 190 7.58 5.63 -2.71
N LEU A 191 8.47 4.85 -3.33
CA LEU A 191 9.86 5.27 -3.53
C LEU A 191 9.95 6.57 -4.33
N GLY A 192 9.19 6.69 -5.43
CA GLY A 192 9.12 7.92 -6.22
C GLY A 192 8.67 9.13 -5.38
N VAL A 193 7.58 8.97 -4.62
CA VAL A 193 7.07 10.02 -3.72
C VAL A 193 8.11 10.44 -2.68
N LEU A 194 8.83 9.48 -2.10
CA LEU A 194 9.87 9.76 -1.11
C LEU A 194 11.11 10.43 -1.73
N MET A 195 11.51 10.01 -2.93
CA MET A 195 12.59 10.64 -3.67
C MET A 195 12.26 12.10 -4.01
N ASP A 196 11.06 12.37 -4.53
CA ASP A 196 10.63 13.73 -4.88
C ASP A 196 10.67 14.66 -3.66
N LYS A 197 10.21 14.18 -2.51
CA LYS A 197 10.28 14.93 -1.23
C LYS A 197 11.71 15.26 -0.84
N GLU A 198 12.64 14.30 -0.99
CA GLU A 198 14.04 14.52 -0.62
C GLU A 198 14.75 15.45 -1.60
N ILE A 199 14.44 15.36 -2.90
CA ILE A 199 14.92 16.30 -3.93
C ILE A 199 14.45 17.73 -3.62
N GLU A 200 13.16 17.90 -3.30
CA GLU A 200 12.60 19.21 -2.95
C GLU A 200 13.28 19.78 -1.69
N THR A 201 13.53 18.94 -0.69
CA THR A 201 14.20 19.33 0.56
C THR A 201 15.64 19.77 0.28
N ALA A 202 16.39 19.00 -0.51
CA ALA A 202 17.76 19.33 -0.91
C ALA A 202 17.83 20.65 -1.71
N LEU A 203 16.87 20.90 -2.60
CA LEU A 203 16.81 22.15 -3.37
C LEU A 203 16.57 23.37 -2.47
N LYS A 204 15.66 23.25 -1.50
CA LYS A 204 15.36 24.31 -0.51
C LYS A 204 16.59 24.65 0.33
N ASP A 205 17.28 23.64 0.86
CA ASP A 205 18.48 23.83 1.67
C ASP A 205 19.61 24.55 0.92
N ASN A 206 19.77 24.22 -0.36
CA ASN A 206 20.74 24.88 -1.25
C ASN A 206 20.38 26.35 -1.52
N THR A 207 19.10 26.68 -1.74
CA THR A 207 18.67 28.08 -1.91
C THR A 207 18.81 28.92 -0.62
N ALA A 208 18.61 28.32 0.55
CA ALA A 208 18.81 29.00 1.84
C ALA A 208 20.29 29.32 2.11
N HIS A 209 21.21 28.43 1.71
CA HIS A 209 22.66 28.67 1.82
C HIS A 209 23.19 29.65 0.76
N GLY A 210 22.62 29.65 -0.46
CA GLY A 210 22.99 30.59 -1.52
C GLY A 210 22.72 32.06 -1.19
N MET A 211 21.73 32.35 -0.34
CA MET A 211 21.39 33.72 0.08
C MET A 211 22.35 34.31 1.12
N ARG A 212 23.19 33.49 1.78
CA ARG A 212 24.14 33.93 2.82
C ARG A 212 25.56 34.23 2.30
N GLY A 213 25.86 33.93 1.04
CA GLY A 213 27.19 34.12 0.42
C GLY A 213 27.43 35.48 -0.25
N GLY A 214 26.52 36.44 -0.10
CA GLY A 214 26.59 37.75 -0.74
C GLY A 214 27.09 38.88 0.17
N LYS A 215 28.32 38.81 0.69
CA LYS A 215 29.05 40.01 1.12
C LYS A 215 30.39 40.08 0.39
N MET A 216 30.31 40.71 -0.77
CA MET A 216 31.41 41.17 -1.59
C MET A 216 32.44 41.95 -0.77
N SER A 217 33.69 41.53 -0.94
CA SER A 217 34.93 42.26 -0.71
C SER A 217 34.83 43.74 -1.09
N SER A 218 35.26 44.63 -0.19
CA SER A 218 35.86 45.94 -0.51
C SER A 218 36.35 46.67 0.75
N LYS A 219 37.67 46.63 1.02
CA LYS A 219 38.51 47.84 1.24
C LYS A 219 39.92 47.48 1.73
N LYS A 220 40.85 47.57 0.78
CA LYS A 220 42.21 48.14 0.85
C LYS A 220 42.77 48.38 2.26
N SER A 221 43.78 47.59 2.64
CA SER A 221 44.74 47.99 3.67
C SER A 221 46.10 48.20 3.02
N ALA A 222 46.55 49.45 3.00
CA ALA A 222 47.86 49.83 2.53
C ALA A 222 48.90 49.41 3.56
N VAL A 223 49.78 48.47 3.20
CA VAL A 223 51.01 48.17 3.93
C VAL A 223 52.13 48.86 3.15
N GLY A 224 52.60 50.00 3.67
CA GLY A 224 53.77 50.69 3.15
C GLY A 224 55.03 49.90 3.50
N LEU A 225 55.66 49.30 2.49
CA LEU A 225 57.06 48.90 2.56
C LEU A 225 57.94 50.17 2.59
N PRO A 226 59.05 50.19 3.36
CA PRO A 226 60.00 51.29 3.34
C PRO A 226 60.90 51.18 2.10
N SER A 227 60.78 52.13 1.18
CA SER A 227 61.75 52.32 0.10
C SER A 227 62.78 53.38 0.53
N PHE A 228 63.99 52.91 0.82
CA PHE A 228 65.21 53.73 0.88
C PHE A 228 65.55 54.26 -0.52
N THR A 229 66.02 55.52 -0.58
CA THR A 229 66.93 56.18 -1.56
C THR A 229 66.63 57.69 -1.53
N ALA A 230 67.55 58.63 -1.68
CA ALA A 230 69.00 58.67 -1.77
C ALA A 230 69.40 60.15 -1.53
N SER A 231 70.53 60.40 -0.88
CA SER A 231 71.36 61.60 -1.08
C SER A 231 72.69 61.37 -0.40
N ASP A 232 73.75 61.06 -1.17
CA ASP A 232 74.79 62.08 -1.31
C ASP A 232 75.69 61.88 -2.55
N MET A 233 75.93 63.02 -3.19
CA MET A 233 77.09 63.48 -3.94
C MET A 233 77.87 62.56 -4.92
N ARG A 234 77.58 62.79 -6.21
CA ARG A 234 78.50 63.32 -7.25
C ARG A 234 79.96 63.60 -6.80
N ALA A 235 80.94 62.91 -7.41
CA ALA A 235 82.09 63.49 -8.15
C ALA A 235 83.03 62.39 -8.72
N MET A 236 83.43 62.55 -10.00
CA MET A 236 84.59 61.93 -10.70
C MET A 236 85.88 62.09 -9.86
N PRO A 237 87.02 61.36 -10.06
CA PRO A 237 87.55 60.81 -11.33
C PRO A 237 88.38 59.49 -11.23
N PHE A 238 88.96 59.11 -12.39
CA PHE A 238 90.05 58.16 -12.70
C PHE A 238 89.94 56.69 -12.24
#